data_AF-A0A2G5E2N3-F1
#
_entry.id   AF-A0A2G5E2N3-F1
#
_cell.length_a   1.000
_cell.length_b   1.000
_cell.length_c   1.000
_cell.angle_alpha   90.00
_cell.angle_beta   90.00
_cell.angle_gamma   90.00
#
_symmetry.space_group_name_H-M   'P 1'
#
loop_
_entity.id
_entity.type
_entity.pdbx_description
1 polymer ?
#
loop_
_entity_poly.entity_id
_entity_poly.type
_entity_poly.pdbx_seq_one_letter_code
_entity_poly.pdbx_strand_id
1 'polypeptide(L)'
;MHRSGAIMAWNVFKFCTALRSLGSVMILLVLGVIGVTYYAVVITNYGPSLTDGGVDTLIALLVLILFHSLLVMLLWSYFSVVCTDPGGVPHNWRPEIDEERGENDPLTDLEPADLASPRIRFCRKCNQLKPPRCHHCSVCGRCILKMDHHCVWVVNCVGALNYKFFLLFLFYTFLETTVVTLSLLPHFIGFFSDGEIPGTPGTLATTFLAFGI
;
A
#
# COMPACT_ATOMS: atom_id res chain seq x y z
N MET A 1 -27.10 -40.81 1.69
CA MET A 1 -27.63 -39.47 2.05
C MET A 1 -26.59 -38.41 1.70
N HIS A 2 -26.73 -37.77 0.55
CA HIS A 2 -25.89 -36.64 0.13
C HIS A 2 -26.63 -35.36 0.51
N ARG A 3 -26.15 -34.65 1.54
CA ARG A 3 -26.80 -33.44 2.07
C ARG A 3 -26.02 -32.22 1.60
N SER A 4 -26.62 -31.51 0.63
CA SER A 4 -26.45 -30.12 0.18
C SER A 4 -25.24 -29.32 0.67
N GLY A 5 -24.25 -29.16 -0.21
CA GLY A 5 -23.18 -28.14 -0.11
C GLY A 5 -23.57 -26.74 -0.61
N ALA A 6 -24.87 -26.43 -0.73
CA ALA A 6 -25.36 -25.21 -1.39
C ALA A 6 -25.50 -23.98 -0.47
N ILE A 7 -25.46 -24.13 0.86
CA ILE A 7 -25.78 -23.02 1.80
C ILE A 7 -24.56 -22.14 2.11
N MET A 8 -23.32 -22.66 1.98
CA MET A 8 -22.10 -21.89 2.28
C MET A 8 -21.53 -21.11 1.09
N ALA A 9 -21.79 -21.56 -0.14
CA ALA A 9 -21.28 -20.92 -1.35
C ALA A 9 -21.91 -19.54 -1.61
N TRP A 10 -23.18 -19.36 -1.25
CA TRP A 10 -23.93 -18.12 -1.48
C TRP A 10 -23.42 -16.94 -0.63
N ASN A 11 -23.00 -17.22 0.61
CA ASN A 11 -22.44 -16.22 1.51
C ASN A 11 -21.02 -15.83 1.12
N VAL A 12 -20.20 -16.79 0.66
CA VAL A 12 -18.83 -16.51 0.22
C VAL A 12 -18.81 -15.70 -1.08
N PHE A 13 -19.69 -15.99 -2.05
CA PHE A 13 -19.74 -15.24 -3.31
C PHE A 13 -20.24 -13.80 -3.13
N LYS A 14 -21.32 -13.59 -2.34
CA LYS A 14 -21.79 -12.23 -2.02
C LYS A 14 -20.79 -11.45 -1.17
N PHE A 15 -20.11 -12.11 -0.22
CA PHE A 15 -19.04 -11.51 0.57
C PHE A 15 -17.82 -11.14 -0.29
N CYS A 16 -17.41 -12.01 -1.22
CA CYS A 16 -16.34 -11.71 -2.18
C CYS A 16 -16.69 -10.55 -3.14
N THR A 17 -17.93 -10.45 -3.60
CA THR A 17 -18.39 -9.31 -4.43
C THR A 17 -18.48 -8.02 -3.62
N ALA A 18 -18.94 -8.07 -2.37
CA ALA A 18 -18.95 -6.94 -1.45
C ALA A 18 -17.53 -6.48 -1.04
N LEU A 19 -16.59 -7.40 -0.84
CA LEU A 19 -15.19 -7.07 -0.59
C LEU A 19 -14.50 -6.51 -1.84
N ARG A 20 -14.88 -6.97 -3.04
CA ARG A 20 -14.40 -6.37 -4.30
C ARG A 20 -14.96 -4.96 -4.51
N SER A 21 -16.23 -4.71 -4.18
CA SER A 21 -16.79 -3.36 -4.23
C SER A 21 -16.20 -2.45 -3.15
N LEU A 22 -16.01 -2.93 -1.92
CA LEU A 22 -15.32 -2.20 -0.84
C LEU A 22 -13.86 -1.90 -1.21
N GLY A 23 -13.18 -2.85 -1.84
CA GLY A 23 -11.84 -2.64 -2.38
C GLY A 23 -11.79 -1.51 -3.42
N SER A 24 -12.72 -1.52 -4.38
CA SER A 24 -12.83 -0.43 -5.37
C SER A 24 -13.06 0.93 -4.71
N VAL A 25 -13.81 1.00 -3.61
CA VAL A 25 -14.03 2.26 -2.87
C VAL A 25 -12.73 2.81 -2.28
N MET A 26 -11.84 1.95 -1.75
CA MET A 26 -10.57 2.40 -1.19
C MET A 26 -9.63 2.96 -2.25
N ILE A 27 -9.58 2.36 -3.43
CA ILE A 27 -8.81 2.90 -4.57
C ILE A 27 -9.37 4.26 -4.99
N LEU A 28 -10.70 4.38 -5.09
CA LEU A 28 -11.34 5.65 -5.43
C LEU A 28 -11.09 6.72 -4.37
N LEU A 29 -11.06 6.36 -3.09
CA LEU A 29 -10.72 7.28 -2.01
C LEU A 29 -9.28 7.79 -2.16
N VAL A 30 -8.30 6.91 -2.36
CA VAL A 30 -6.90 7.31 -2.58
C VAL A 30 -6.76 8.24 -3.79
N LEU A 31 -7.37 7.89 -4.92
CA LEU A 31 -7.37 8.74 -6.11
C LEU A 31 -8.11 10.06 -5.88
N GLY A 32 -9.17 10.07 -5.07
CA GLY A 32 -9.89 11.27 -4.66
C GLY A 32 -9.02 12.20 -3.83
N VAL A 33 -8.27 11.68 -2.85
CA VAL A 33 -7.31 12.46 -2.06
C VAL A 33 -6.24 13.07 -2.95
N ILE A 34 -5.64 12.28 -3.85
CA ILE A 34 -4.67 12.77 -4.83
C ILE A 34 -5.28 13.84 -5.73
N GLY A 35 -6.54 13.68 -6.16
CA GLY A 35 -7.24 14.67 -6.97
C GLY A 35 -7.47 15.99 -6.26
N VAL A 36 -7.83 15.94 -4.96
CA VAL A 36 -8.01 17.14 -4.14
C VAL A 36 -6.69 17.86 -3.91
N THR A 37 -5.61 17.12 -3.59
CA THR A 37 -4.28 17.74 -3.41
C THR A 37 -3.74 18.31 -4.71
N TYR A 38 -3.94 17.62 -5.84
CA TYR A 38 -3.62 18.14 -7.17
C TYR A 38 -4.35 19.45 -7.44
N TYR A 39 -5.66 19.49 -7.22
CA TYR A 39 -6.45 20.70 -7.42
C TYR A 39 -5.95 21.86 -6.53
N ALA A 40 -5.70 21.60 -5.24
CA ALA A 40 -5.22 22.61 -4.31
C ALA A 40 -3.85 23.17 -4.73
N VAL A 41 -2.85 22.31 -5.00
CA VAL A 41 -1.49 22.75 -5.30
C VAL A 41 -1.37 23.31 -6.72
N VAL A 42 -1.89 22.60 -7.73
CA VAL A 42 -1.66 22.95 -9.14
C VAL A 42 -2.63 24.02 -9.60
N ILE A 43 -3.92 23.87 -9.34
CA ILE A 43 -4.94 24.77 -9.90
C ILE A 43 -5.09 26.01 -9.04
N THR A 44 -5.20 25.87 -7.73
CA THR A 44 -5.52 27.03 -6.87
C THR A 44 -4.29 27.80 -6.39
N ASN A 45 -3.17 27.12 -6.12
CA ASN A 45 -1.98 27.75 -5.54
C ASN A 45 -1.00 28.24 -6.61
N TYR A 46 -0.36 27.34 -7.37
CA TYR A 46 0.68 27.74 -8.33
C TYR A 46 0.18 28.06 -9.74
N GLY A 47 -1.04 27.64 -10.09
CA GLY A 47 -1.64 27.89 -11.40
C GLY A 47 -1.70 29.37 -11.76
N PRO A 48 -2.25 30.25 -10.89
CA PRO A 48 -2.30 31.69 -11.13
C PRO A 48 -0.90 32.32 -11.26
N SER A 49 0.07 31.87 -10.46
CA SER A 49 1.45 32.39 -10.47
C SER A 49 2.20 32.15 -11.79
N LEU A 50 1.68 31.29 -12.67
CA LEU A 50 2.24 31.10 -14.02
C LEU A 50 2.01 32.30 -14.94
N THR A 51 0.99 33.13 -14.68
CA THR A 51 0.68 34.30 -15.52
C THR A 51 1.27 35.60 -15.00
N ASP A 52 1.76 35.62 -13.76
CA ASP A 52 2.21 36.84 -13.08
C ASP A 52 3.59 37.34 -13.58
N GLY A 53 4.38 36.47 -14.21
CA GLY A 53 5.72 36.76 -14.68
C GLY A 53 6.76 36.86 -13.55
N GLY A 54 8.02 37.07 -13.92
CA GLY A 54 9.11 37.28 -12.94
C GLY A 54 9.50 36.03 -12.14
N VAL A 55 9.90 36.25 -10.89
CA VAL A 55 10.44 35.20 -10.00
C VAL A 55 9.37 34.22 -9.55
N ASP A 56 8.14 34.69 -9.36
CA ASP A 56 7.02 33.86 -8.90
C ASP A 56 6.65 32.78 -9.93
N THR A 57 6.65 33.14 -11.22
CA THR A 57 6.48 32.17 -12.31
C THR A 57 7.60 31.14 -12.34
N LEU A 58 8.86 31.54 -12.10
CA LEU A 58 9.99 30.59 -12.04
C LEU A 58 9.83 29.61 -10.88
N ILE A 59 9.48 30.10 -9.68
CA ILE A 59 9.22 29.26 -8.51
C ILE A 59 8.05 28.30 -8.80
N ALA A 60 6.95 28.81 -9.35
CA ALA A 60 5.79 27.99 -9.71
C ALA A 60 6.16 26.87 -10.69
N LEU A 61 6.93 27.18 -11.74
CA LEU A 61 7.38 26.16 -12.70
C LEU A 61 8.25 25.08 -12.04
N LEU A 62 9.21 25.47 -11.20
CA LEU A 62 10.08 24.50 -10.51
C LEU A 62 9.29 23.59 -9.58
N VAL A 63 8.37 24.15 -8.79
CA VAL A 63 7.52 23.37 -7.88
C VAL A 63 6.57 22.47 -8.66
N LEU A 64 5.94 22.96 -9.73
CA LEU A 64 5.04 22.16 -10.55
C LEU A 64 5.75 21.01 -11.28
N ILE A 65 6.97 21.23 -11.78
CA ILE A 65 7.79 20.16 -12.38
C ILE A 65 8.11 19.09 -11.34
N LEU A 66 8.58 19.51 -10.15
CA LEU A 66 8.86 18.59 -9.06
C LEU A 66 7.61 17.79 -8.66
N PHE A 67 6.50 18.48 -8.42
CA PHE A 67 5.22 17.88 -8.04
C PHE A 67 4.74 16.86 -9.08
N HIS A 68 4.70 17.21 -10.37
CA HIS A 68 4.26 16.26 -11.41
C HIS A 68 5.20 15.06 -11.54
N SER A 69 6.52 15.26 -11.38
CA SER A 69 7.49 14.17 -11.41
C SER A 69 7.27 13.17 -10.25
N LEU A 70 7.01 13.69 -9.05
CA LEU A 70 6.72 12.87 -7.86
C LEU A 70 5.35 12.20 -7.98
N LEU A 71 4.33 12.89 -8.47
CA LEU A 71 3.00 12.34 -8.73
C LEU A 71 3.03 11.17 -9.71
N VAL A 72 3.81 11.28 -10.80
CA VAL A 72 3.99 10.17 -11.75
C VAL A 72 4.61 8.96 -11.04
N MET A 73 5.65 9.16 -10.23
CA MET A 73 6.30 8.07 -9.48
C MET A 73 5.39 7.48 -8.40
N LEU A 74 4.60 8.31 -7.73
CA LEU A 74 3.60 7.91 -6.74
C LEU A 74 2.53 7.02 -7.38
N LEU A 75 1.91 7.47 -8.47
CA LEU A 75 0.88 6.70 -9.18
C LEU A 75 1.46 5.40 -9.75
N TRP A 76 2.64 5.46 -10.36
CA TRP A 76 3.32 4.28 -10.89
C TRP A 76 3.54 3.24 -9.80
N SER A 77 4.12 3.65 -8.67
CA SER A 77 4.41 2.74 -7.56
C SER A 77 3.13 2.21 -6.90
N TYR A 78 2.11 3.05 -6.70
CA TYR A 78 0.80 2.64 -6.19
C TYR A 78 0.15 1.57 -7.07
N PHE A 79 0.00 1.82 -8.37
CA PHE A 79 -0.59 0.84 -9.29
C PHE A 79 0.28 -0.41 -9.44
N SER A 80 1.61 -0.29 -9.32
CA SER A 80 2.49 -1.45 -9.29
C SER A 80 2.18 -2.36 -8.09
N VAL A 81 1.88 -1.82 -6.91
CA VAL A 81 1.49 -2.63 -5.73
C VAL A 81 0.11 -3.25 -5.91
N VAL A 82 -0.86 -2.46 -6.38
CA VAL A 82 -2.26 -2.88 -6.55
C VAL A 82 -2.35 -4.03 -7.57
N CYS A 83 -1.65 -3.91 -8.69
CA CYS A 83 -1.77 -4.84 -9.82
C CYS A 83 -0.80 -6.03 -9.78
N THR A 84 0.25 -5.99 -8.96
CA THR A 84 1.23 -7.09 -8.88
C THR A 84 0.76 -8.17 -7.91
N ASP A 85 0.79 -9.44 -8.33
CA ASP A 85 0.55 -10.57 -7.43
C ASP A 85 1.62 -10.58 -6.31
N PRO A 86 1.23 -10.64 -5.03
CA PRO A 86 2.18 -10.60 -3.90
C PRO A 86 3.10 -11.82 -3.78
N GLY A 87 2.85 -12.89 -4.54
CA GLY A 87 3.58 -14.14 -4.50
C GLY A 87 2.83 -15.21 -3.73
N GLY A 88 2.65 -16.37 -4.36
CA GLY A 88 2.04 -17.57 -3.77
C GLY A 88 3.04 -18.69 -3.57
N VAL A 89 2.72 -19.65 -2.70
CA VAL A 89 3.52 -20.87 -2.54
C VAL A 89 3.35 -21.75 -3.80
N PRO A 90 4.44 -22.19 -4.47
CA PRO A 90 4.35 -23.15 -5.56
C PRO A 90 3.74 -24.48 -5.11
N HIS A 91 2.92 -25.10 -5.96
CA HIS A 91 2.16 -26.32 -5.61
C HIS A 91 3.02 -27.51 -5.19
N ASN A 92 4.26 -27.59 -5.67
CA ASN A 92 5.21 -28.66 -5.40
C ASN A 92 6.36 -28.22 -4.47
N TRP A 93 6.21 -27.09 -3.78
CA TRP A 93 7.25 -26.64 -2.84
C TRP A 93 7.45 -27.68 -1.73
N ARG A 94 8.70 -28.09 -1.55
CA ARG A 94 9.13 -28.96 -0.47
C ARG A 94 10.28 -28.28 0.27
N PRO A 95 10.39 -28.46 1.59
CA PRO A 95 11.56 -28.02 2.33
C PRO A 95 12.78 -28.77 1.79
N GLU A 96 13.88 -28.05 1.57
CA GLU A 96 15.19 -28.64 1.32
C GLU A 96 15.63 -29.25 2.65
N ILE A 97 15.74 -30.57 2.68
CA ILE A 97 16.18 -31.32 3.86
C ILE A 97 17.65 -31.62 3.58
N ASP A 98 18.57 -31.02 4.33
CA ASP A 98 19.98 -31.41 4.29
C ASP A 98 20.09 -32.82 4.88
N GLU A 99 20.07 -33.84 4.00
CA GLU A 99 20.21 -35.24 4.38
C GLU A 99 21.61 -35.57 4.96
N GLU A 100 22.60 -34.67 4.82
CA GLU A 100 23.99 -34.91 5.27
C GLU A 100 24.22 -34.82 6.79
N ARG A 101 23.22 -34.42 7.59
CA ARG A 101 23.36 -34.36 9.06
C ARG A 101 22.88 -35.64 9.78
N GLY A 102 22.51 -36.68 9.03
CA GLY A 102 21.66 -37.76 9.54
C GLY A 102 22.27 -39.13 9.80
N GLU A 103 23.59 -39.35 9.71
CA GLU A 103 24.09 -40.75 9.75
C GLU A 103 25.35 -41.05 10.56
N ASN A 104 25.80 -40.22 11.52
CA ASN A 104 26.92 -40.62 12.40
C ASN A 104 26.89 -40.00 13.81
N ASP A 105 25.91 -40.29 14.66
CA ASP A 105 26.17 -40.22 16.11
C ASP A 105 25.30 -41.18 16.93
N PRO A 106 25.85 -42.31 17.42
CA PRO A 106 25.19 -43.16 18.38
C PRO A 106 25.45 -42.63 19.80
N LEU A 107 24.37 -42.36 20.54
CA LEU A 107 24.31 -42.07 21.98
C LEU A 107 24.64 -40.63 22.39
N THR A 108 23.60 -39.79 22.53
CA THR A 108 23.53 -38.89 23.69
C THR A 108 22.08 -38.48 24.00
N ASP A 109 21.58 -38.95 25.15
CA ASP A 109 20.42 -38.43 25.88
C ASP A 109 20.71 -37.02 26.41
N LEU A 110 20.85 -36.04 25.51
CA LEU A 110 20.91 -34.63 25.85
C LEU A 110 19.95 -33.89 24.95
N GLU A 111 18.91 -33.28 25.52
CA GLU A 111 18.10 -32.30 24.81
C GLU A 111 19.00 -31.24 24.17
N PRO A 112 18.77 -30.90 22.89
CA PRO A 112 19.17 -29.62 22.36
C PRO A 112 17.91 -28.89 21.89
N ALA A 113 17.38 -28.07 22.78
CA ALA A 113 16.76 -26.82 22.32
C ALA A 113 17.81 -26.07 21.46
N ASP A 114 17.36 -25.54 20.32
CA ASP A 114 18.02 -24.47 19.56
C ASP A 114 19.09 -24.76 18.48
N LEU A 115 19.10 -25.90 17.79
CA LEU A 115 19.90 -26.04 16.54
C LEU A 115 19.10 -26.51 15.31
N ALA A 116 18.44 -25.52 14.70
CA ALA A 116 18.43 -25.28 13.24
C ALA A 116 17.79 -26.32 12.29
N SER A 117 16.71 -26.98 12.68
CA SER A 117 15.70 -27.42 11.68
C SER A 117 14.52 -26.45 11.75
N PRO A 118 14.25 -25.63 10.72
CA PRO A 118 13.08 -24.76 10.75
C PRO A 118 11.85 -25.66 10.85
N ARG A 119 11.18 -25.70 12.01
CA ARG A 119 9.95 -26.48 12.22
C ARG A 119 9.00 -26.18 11.06
N ILE A 120 8.90 -27.12 10.12
CA ILE A 120 8.15 -26.92 8.88
C ILE A 120 6.69 -26.76 9.28
N ARG A 121 6.13 -25.58 9.04
CA ARG A 121 4.76 -25.26 9.43
C ARG A 121 3.79 -25.74 8.36
N PHE A 122 2.63 -26.24 8.75
CA PHE A 122 1.58 -26.65 7.81
C PHE A 122 0.43 -25.63 7.76
N CYS A 123 -0.16 -25.44 6.58
CA CYS A 123 -1.40 -24.68 6.41
C CYS A 123 -2.58 -25.63 6.23
N ARG A 124 -3.45 -25.75 7.25
CA ARG A 124 -4.66 -26.58 7.16
C ARG A 124 -5.65 -26.08 6.12
N LYS A 125 -5.77 -24.76 5.92
CA LYS A 125 -6.71 -24.15 4.96
C LYS A 125 -6.30 -24.39 3.50
N CYS A 126 -5.01 -24.32 3.20
CA CYS A 126 -4.47 -24.55 1.85
C CYS A 126 -4.00 -25.99 1.63
N ASN A 127 -4.04 -26.84 2.66
CA ASN A 127 -3.56 -28.22 2.66
C ASN A 127 -2.13 -28.38 2.11
N GLN A 128 -1.20 -27.52 2.54
CA GLN A 128 0.18 -27.51 2.06
C GLN A 128 1.18 -27.08 3.14
N LEU A 129 2.45 -27.45 2.96
CA LEU A 129 3.54 -26.97 3.80
C LEU A 129 3.80 -25.48 3.54
N LYS A 130 4.19 -24.74 4.58
CA LYS A 130 4.49 -23.32 4.53
C LYS A 130 6.00 -23.14 4.40
N PRO A 131 6.47 -22.48 3.32
CA PRO A 131 7.83 -21.98 3.26
C PRO A 131 8.17 -21.08 4.47
N PRO A 132 9.47 -20.89 4.77
CA PRO A 132 9.90 -19.89 5.73
C PRO A 132 9.26 -18.53 5.43
N ARG A 133 8.82 -17.82 6.47
CA ARG A 133 8.15 -16.50 6.40
C ARG A 133 6.84 -16.48 5.57
N CYS A 134 6.27 -17.63 5.22
CA CYS A 134 4.95 -17.71 4.58
C CYS A 134 3.83 -17.69 5.63
N HIS A 135 2.79 -16.90 5.35
CA HIS A 135 1.57 -16.82 6.17
C HIS A 135 0.33 -16.95 5.29
N HIS A 136 -0.77 -17.45 5.87
CA HIS A 136 -2.05 -17.56 5.17
C HIS A 136 -2.84 -16.27 5.42
N CYS A 137 -3.21 -15.56 4.36
CA CYS A 137 -4.11 -14.44 4.46
C CYS A 137 -5.55 -14.92 4.27
N SER A 138 -6.40 -14.70 5.27
CA SER A 138 -7.83 -15.03 5.20
C SER A 138 -8.58 -14.21 4.16
N VAL A 139 -8.13 -12.97 3.90
CA VAL A 139 -8.75 -12.07 2.90
C VAL A 139 -8.38 -12.51 1.48
N CYS A 140 -7.09 -12.72 1.22
CA CYS A 140 -6.60 -13.21 -0.08
C CYS A 140 -6.96 -14.70 -0.31
N GLY A 141 -7.37 -15.44 0.73
CA GLY A 141 -7.79 -16.85 0.65
C GLY A 141 -6.65 -17.84 0.37
N ARG A 142 -5.39 -17.42 0.48
CA ARG A 142 -4.22 -18.22 0.10
C ARG A 142 -2.99 -17.92 0.97
N CYS A 143 -2.00 -18.80 0.88
CA CYS A 143 -0.69 -18.58 1.46
C CYS A 143 0.14 -17.62 0.61
N ILE A 144 0.67 -16.58 1.26
CA ILE A 144 1.48 -15.52 0.64
C ILE A 144 2.93 -15.69 1.09
N LEU A 145 3.85 -15.68 0.12
CA LEU A 145 5.29 -15.75 0.38
C LEU A 145 5.79 -14.45 1.01
N LYS A 146 6.63 -14.56 2.04
CA LYS A 146 7.17 -13.40 2.80
C LYS A 146 6.05 -12.39 3.10
N MET A 147 4.91 -12.90 3.55
CA MET A 147 3.74 -12.07 3.82
C MET A 147 4.09 -11.04 4.89
N ASP A 148 3.86 -9.78 4.57
CA ASP A 148 3.92 -8.70 5.55
C ASP A 148 2.53 -8.46 6.14
N HIS A 149 1.60 -7.95 5.34
CA HIS A 149 0.21 -7.73 5.73
C HIS A 149 -0.75 -7.74 4.54
N HIS A 150 -2.05 -7.74 4.80
CA HIS A 150 -3.06 -7.41 3.79
C HIS A 150 -3.40 -5.93 3.93
N CYS A 151 -3.17 -5.15 2.88
CA CYS A 151 -3.33 -3.71 2.91
C CYS A 151 -4.64 -3.31 2.21
N VAL A 152 -5.55 -2.73 2.98
CA VAL A 152 -6.85 -2.25 2.50
C VAL A 152 -6.72 -1.11 1.49
N TRP A 153 -5.70 -0.26 1.63
CA TRP A 153 -5.46 0.91 0.78
C TRP A 153 -5.04 0.57 -0.66
N VAL A 154 -4.40 -0.59 -0.85
CA VAL A 154 -4.00 -1.11 -2.16
C VAL A 154 -4.83 -2.34 -2.55
N VAL A 155 -5.79 -2.73 -1.71
CA VAL A 155 -6.70 -3.87 -1.92
C VAL A 155 -5.95 -5.16 -2.26
N ASN A 156 -4.77 -5.33 -1.68
CA ASN A 156 -3.87 -6.43 -2.02
C ASN A 156 -3.05 -6.85 -0.79
N CYS A 157 -2.61 -8.11 -0.80
CA CYS A 157 -1.57 -8.53 0.13
C CYS A 157 -0.23 -7.87 -0.26
N VAL A 158 0.58 -7.51 0.73
CA VAL A 158 1.99 -7.13 0.55
C VAL A 158 2.84 -8.34 0.88
N GLY A 159 3.59 -8.83 -0.11
CA GLY A 159 4.36 -10.07 -0.03
C GLY A 159 5.62 -10.00 -0.87
N ALA A 160 6.28 -11.15 -1.05
CA ALA A 160 7.60 -11.24 -1.66
C ALA A 160 7.76 -10.49 -2.99
N LEU A 161 6.75 -10.54 -3.87
CA LEU A 161 6.87 -10.02 -5.24
C LEU A 161 6.49 -8.54 -5.41
N ASN A 162 5.76 -7.95 -4.46
CA ASN A 162 5.35 -6.55 -4.52
C ASN A 162 5.88 -5.68 -3.35
N TYR A 163 6.64 -6.27 -2.42
CA TYR A 163 7.21 -5.56 -1.26
C TYR A 163 8.02 -4.33 -1.65
N LYS A 164 8.85 -4.41 -2.71
CA LYS A 164 9.64 -3.27 -3.21
C LYS A 164 8.75 -2.13 -3.66
N PHE A 165 7.69 -2.43 -4.42
CA PHE A 165 6.76 -1.41 -4.90
C PHE A 165 6.02 -0.74 -3.75
N PHE A 166 5.71 -1.50 -2.69
CA PHE A 166 5.06 -0.96 -1.50
C PHE A 166 5.96 0.04 -0.78
N LEU A 167 7.25 -0.27 -0.62
CA LEU A 167 8.20 0.67 -0.04
C LEU A 167 8.39 1.94 -0.90
N LEU A 168 8.46 1.79 -2.23
CA LEU A 168 8.53 2.94 -3.13
C LEU A 168 7.27 3.80 -3.05
N PHE A 169 6.09 3.17 -2.98
CA PHE A 169 4.82 3.87 -2.78
C PHE A 169 4.82 4.70 -1.49
N LEU A 170 5.24 4.14 -0.36
CA LEU A 170 5.35 4.89 0.90
C LEU A 170 6.36 6.05 0.79
N PHE A 171 7.50 5.81 0.14
CA PHE A 171 8.53 6.82 -0.04
C PHE A 171 8.06 8.01 -0.89
N TYR A 172 7.46 7.74 -2.05
CA TYR A 172 6.93 8.80 -2.90
C TYR A 172 5.72 9.48 -2.30
N THR A 173 4.90 8.77 -1.51
CA THR A 173 3.81 9.39 -0.74
C THR A 173 4.38 10.41 0.24
N PHE A 174 5.40 10.04 1.01
CA PHE A 174 6.05 10.95 1.97
C PHE A 174 6.61 12.20 1.30
N LEU A 175 7.33 12.04 0.17
CA LEU A 175 7.87 13.17 -0.58
C LEU A 175 6.77 14.08 -1.13
N GLU A 176 5.74 13.50 -1.76
CA GLU A 176 4.60 14.24 -2.29
C GLU A 176 3.88 15.03 -1.19
N THR A 177 3.56 14.38 -0.07
CA THR A 177 2.89 15.05 1.06
C THR A 177 3.76 16.14 1.69
N THR A 178 5.09 15.99 1.65
CA THR A 178 6.01 17.03 2.12
C THR A 178 5.93 18.26 1.21
N VAL A 179 5.94 18.06 -0.11
CA VAL A 179 5.78 19.17 -1.08
C VAL A 179 4.42 19.85 -0.89
N VAL A 180 3.32 19.09 -0.83
CA VAL A 180 1.97 19.62 -0.58
C VAL A 180 1.93 20.45 0.71
N THR A 181 2.48 19.91 1.81
CA THR A 181 2.51 20.60 3.11
C THR A 181 3.26 21.92 3.00
N LEU A 182 4.48 21.92 2.46
CA LEU A 182 5.29 23.14 2.34
C LEU A 182 4.63 24.19 1.44
N SER A 183 3.99 23.76 0.35
CA SER A 183 3.30 24.64 -0.59
C SER A 183 2.06 25.30 0.01
N LEU A 184 1.32 24.59 0.87
CA LEU A 184 0.08 25.08 1.45
C LEU A 184 0.29 25.73 2.84
N LEU A 185 1.42 25.51 3.51
CA LEU A 185 1.69 26.00 4.87
C LEU A 185 1.55 27.52 5.03
N PRO A 186 2.01 28.37 4.09
CA PRO A 186 1.80 29.82 4.19
C PRO A 186 0.32 30.20 4.19
N HIS A 187 -0.50 29.53 3.38
CA HIS A 187 -1.95 29.76 3.31
C HIS A 187 -2.64 29.34 4.60
N PHE A 188 -2.22 28.20 5.17
CA PHE A 188 -2.72 27.73 6.45
C PHE A 188 -2.40 28.70 7.59
N ILE A 189 -1.15 29.17 7.69
CA ILE A 189 -0.75 30.16 8.70
C ILE A 189 -1.51 31.48 8.51
N GLY A 190 -1.60 31.96 7.25
CA GLY A 190 -2.31 33.20 6.92
C GLY A 190 -3.78 33.16 7.34
N PHE A 191 -4.46 32.02 7.17
CA PHE A 191 -5.84 31.85 7.61
C PHE A 191 -6.02 32.03 9.12
N PHE A 192 -5.12 31.49 9.95
CA PHE A 192 -5.22 31.56 11.41
C PHE A 192 -4.66 32.85 12.01
N SER A 193 -4.11 33.75 11.19
CA SER A 193 -3.44 34.97 11.67
C SER A 193 -4.29 36.24 11.55
N ASP A 194 -5.62 36.13 11.45
CA ASP A 194 -6.60 37.24 11.36
C ASP A 194 -6.33 38.30 10.26
N GLY A 195 -5.54 37.96 9.23
CA GLY A 195 -5.33 38.81 8.05
C GLY A 195 -6.47 38.69 7.04
N GLU A 196 -6.67 39.72 6.20
CA GLU A 196 -7.53 39.60 5.01
C GLU A 196 -7.12 38.37 4.21
N ILE A 197 -8.04 37.40 4.09
CA ILE A 197 -7.74 36.13 3.45
C ILE A 197 -7.72 36.33 1.93
N PRO A 198 -6.57 36.19 1.25
CA PRO A 198 -6.54 36.25 -0.20
C PRO A 198 -7.06 34.91 -0.74
N GLY A 199 -8.30 34.88 -1.20
CA GLY A 199 -8.86 33.69 -1.84
C GLY A 199 -10.37 33.60 -1.84
N THR A 200 -10.91 32.74 -2.71
CA THR A 200 -12.34 32.43 -2.68
C THR A 200 -12.65 31.45 -1.54
N PRO A 201 -13.90 31.39 -1.04
CA PRO A 201 -14.32 30.37 -0.07
C PRO A 201 -14.00 28.93 -0.51
N GLY A 202 -14.02 28.67 -1.82
CA GLY A 202 -13.64 27.38 -2.40
C GLY A 202 -12.16 27.06 -2.21
N THR A 203 -11.28 28.03 -2.44
CA THR A 203 -9.82 27.89 -2.23
C THR A 203 -9.51 27.55 -0.78
N LEU A 204 -10.18 28.22 0.17
CA LEU A 204 -10.01 27.96 1.60
C LEU A 204 -10.49 26.57 2.00
N ALA A 205 -11.69 26.19 1.55
CA ALA A 205 -12.21 24.84 1.80
C ALA A 205 -11.26 23.76 1.26
N THR A 206 -10.66 23.96 0.09
CA THR A 206 -9.71 23.00 -0.48
C THR A 206 -8.38 22.96 0.26
N THR A 207 -7.86 24.09 0.74
CA THR A 207 -6.66 24.11 1.58
C THR A 207 -6.90 23.36 2.90
N PHE A 208 -8.06 23.53 3.52
CA PHE A 208 -8.43 22.81 4.74
C PHE A 208 -8.57 21.32 4.53
N LEU A 209 -9.24 20.91 3.45
CA LEU A 209 -9.36 19.50 3.11
C LEU A 209 -7.99 18.88 2.79
N ALA A 210 -7.08 19.62 2.15
CA ALA A 210 -5.74 19.14 1.84
C ALA A 210 -4.81 19.04 3.08
N PHE A 211 -5.06 19.81 4.15
CA PHE A 211 -4.32 19.71 5.41
C PHE A 211 -4.92 18.71 6.41
N GLY A 212 -6.23 18.48 6.34
CA GLY A 212 -6.96 17.60 7.27
C GLY A 212 -7.04 16.13 6.85
N ILE A 213 -6.55 15.79 5.66
CA ILE A 213 -6.52 14.43 5.08
C ILE A 213 -5.07 13.93 5.07
#